data_AF-A0A0C3NZF5-F1
#
_entry.id   AF-A0A0C3NZF5-F1
#
_cell.length_a   1.000
_cell.length_b   1.000
_cell.length_c   1.000
_cell.angle_alpha   90.00
_cell.angle_beta   90.00
_cell.angle_gamma   90.00
#
_symmetry.space_group_name_H-M   'P 1'
#
loop_
_entity.id
_entity.type
_entity.pdbx_description
1 polymer ?
#
loop_
_entity_poly.entity_id
_entity_poly.type
_entity_poly.pdbx_seq_one_letter_code
_entity_poly.pdbx_strand_id
1 'polypeptide(L)'
;WISPSQPLGIAESRALSGLLTALAVKTVTHVHTTQYTAIAAEKQNAESLAKPFAKHVGHVLFAYIDSMNDPLCILTLDIRRELEPGLFSLCEMLGEYNRYALMASALDSGSKTLMKSLWREYEKQRYVGKG
;
A
#
# COMPACT_ATOMS: atom_id res chain seq x y z
N TRP A 1 11.02 14.00 -7.16
CA TRP A 1 10.24 15.00 -6.40
C TRP A 1 10.09 14.47 -4.98
N ILE A 2 11.08 14.83 -4.15
CA ILE A 2 11.21 14.99 -2.69
C ILE A 2 12.41 15.95 -2.66
N SER A 3 12.33 17.10 -1.99
CA SER A 3 13.51 17.97 -1.94
C SER A 3 14.58 17.26 -1.11
N PRO A 4 15.86 17.20 -1.54
CA PRO A 4 16.93 16.68 -0.67
C PRO A 4 17.00 17.43 0.68
N SER A 5 16.51 18.67 0.70
CA SER A 5 16.42 19.50 1.90
C SER A 5 15.26 19.14 2.83
N GLN A 6 14.34 18.29 2.42
CA GLN A 6 13.17 17.88 3.20
C GLN A 6 12.90 16.38 2.96
N PRO A 7 13.69 15.49 3.59
CA PRO A 7 13.49 14.05 3.47
C PRO A 7 12.14 13.64 4.09
N LEU A 8 11.69 12.43 3.75
CA LEU A 8 10.47 11.85 4.30
C LEU A 8 10.57 11.75 5.84
N GLY A 9 9.71 12.47 6.55
CA GLY A 9 9.65 12.42 8.01
C GLY A 9 8.64 11.40 8.53
N ILE A 10 8.55 11.32 9.85
CA ILE A 10 7.60 10.46 10.57
C ILE A 10 6.15 10.86 10.25
N ALA A 11 5.86 12.17 10.23
CA ALA A 11 4.50 12.66 9.98
C ALA A 11 4.03 12.36 8.55
N GLU A 12 4.90 12.56 7.56
CA GLU A 12 4.63 12.25 6.16
C GLU A 12 4.49 10.74 5.95
N SER A 13 5.31 9.95 6.63
CA SER A 13 5.24 8.47 6.60
C SER A 13 3.92 7.97 7.17
N ARG A 14 3.46 8.53 8.30
CA ARG A 14 2.16 8.23 8.89
C ARG A 14 1.01 8.63 7.96
N ALA A 15 1.08 9.82 7.36
CA ALA A 15 0.09 10.29 6.41
C ALA A 15 0.01 9.38 5.17
N LEU A 16 1.15 8.95 4.64
CA LEU A 16 1.23 8.01 3.52
C LEU A 16 0.65 6.64 3.90
N SER A 17 1.03 6.13 5.07
CA SER A 17 0.49 4.87 5.62
C SER A 17 -1.03 4.91 5.73
N GLY A 18 -1.57 5.98 6.32
CA GLY A 18 -3.00 6.22 6.41
C GLY A 18 -3.69 6.28 5.04
N LEU A 19 -3.07 6.92 4.04
CA LEU A 19 -3.59 6.96 2.67
C LEU A 19 -3.66 5.55 2.05
N LEU A 20 -2.61 4.75 2.20
CA LEU A 20 -2.57 3.38 1.67
C LEU A 20 -3.63 2.50 2.34
N THR A 21 -3.78 2.61 3.66
CA THR A 21 -4.84 1.91 4.41
C THR A 21 -6.24 2.38 3.99
N ALA A 22 -6.42 3.67 3.72
CA ALA A 22 -7.71 4.23 3.31
C ALA A 22 -8.22 3.67 1.98
N LEU A 23 -7.34 3.15 1.12
CA LEU A 23 -7.75 2.46 -0.11
C LEU A 23 -8.61 1.22 0.18
N ALA A 24 -8.41 0.55 1.33
CA ALA A 24 -9.22 -0.59 1.74
C ALA A 24 -10.58 -0.17 2.33
N VAL A 25 -10.71 1.06 2.81
CA VAL A 25 -11.93 1.57 3.42
C VAL A 25 -12.99 1.83 2.35
N LYS A 26 -14.25 1.47 2.64
CA LYS A 26 -15.38 1.78 1.76
C LYS A 26 -15.68 3.28 1.85
N THR A 27 -15.65 3.96 0.72
CA THR A 27 -15.94 5.40 0.63
C THR A 27 -17.11 5.63 -0.33
N VAL A 28 -17.91 6.65 -0.05
CA VAL A 28 -18.98 7.09 -0.95
C VAL A 28 -18.40 8.14 -1.88
N THR A 29 -18.57 7.95 -3.19
CA THR A 29 -18.12 8.92 -4.18
C THR A 29 -19.04 10.15 -4.16
N HIS A 30 -18.51 11.32 -3.79
CA HIS A 30 -19.24 12.56 -3.97
C HIS A 30 -19.25 12.94 -5.45
N VAL A 31 -20.35 12.69 -6.15
CA VAL A 31 -20.54 13.10 -7.54
C VAL A 31 -21.08 14.53 -7.52
N HIS A 32 -20.37 15.49 -8.12
CA HIS A 32 -20.89 16.84 -8.31
C HIS A 32 -22.16 16.78 -9.15
N THR A 33 -23.31 16.96 -8.50
CA THR A 33 -24.63 16.81 -9.12
C THR A 33 -24.86 17.94 -10.12
N THR A 34 -24.77 17.65 -11.41
CA THR A 34 -25.52 18.38 -12.43
C THR A 34 -26.90 17.76 -12.57
N GLN A 35 -27.92 18.53 -12.95
CA GLN A 35 -29.33 18.09 -12.99
C GLN A 35 -29.57 16.75 -13.74
N TYR A 36 -28.67 16.37 -14.66
CA TYR A 36 -28.71 15.12 -15.41
C TYR A 36 -28.22 13.86 -14.65
N THR A 37 -27.54 14.03 -13.51
CA THR A 37 -26.94 12.94 -12.71
C THR A 37 -27.73 12.59 -11.45
N ALA A 38 -28.79 13.35 -11.13
CA ALA A 38 -29.62 13.13 -9.94
C ALA A 38 -30.30 11.75 -9.93
N ILE A 39 -30.60 11.19 -11.11
CA ILE A 39 -31.22 9.85 -11.25
C ILE A 39 -30.19 8.73 -10.96
N ALA A 40 -28.89 8.98 -11.13
CA ALA A 40 -27.82 8.03 -10.81
C ALA A 40 -27.37 8.10 -9.34
N ALA A 41 -27.77 9.14 -8.60
CA ALA A 41 -27.38 9.36 -7.21
C ALA A 41 -28.09 8.42 -6.22
N GLU A 42 -29.24 7.84 -6.58
CA GLU A 42 -30.01 6.93 -5.69
C GLU A 42 -29.30 5.58 -5.42
N LYS A 43 -28.17 5.30 -6.07
CA LYS A 43 -27.45 4.03 -5.95
C LYS A 43 -25.97 4.16 -5.61
N GLN A 44 -25.58 5.23 -4.90
CA GLN A 44 -24.20 5.39 -4.44
C GLN A 44 -23.89 4.38 -3.33
N ASN A 45 -23.33 3.24 -3.72
CA ASN A 45 -22.84 2.23 -2.79
C ASN A 45 -21.43 2.61 -2.31
N ALA A 46 -21.18 2.47 -1.02
CA ALA A 46 -19.84 2.68 -0.47
C ALA A 46 -18.93 1.54 -0.96
N GLU A 47 -18.01 1.85 -1.86
CA GLU A 47 -17.07 0.90 -2.43
C GLU A 47 -15.63 1.24 -2.01
N SER A 48 -14.81 0.20 -1.91
CA SER A 48 -13.39 0.30 -1.59
C SER A 48 -12.59 0.44 -2.88
N LEU A 49 -11.52 1.25 -2.85
CA LEU A 49 -10.59 1.38 -3.96
C LEU A 49 -9.58 0.24 -4.04
N ALA A 50 -9.58 -0.70 -3.09
CA ALA A 50 -8.69 -1.86 -3.07
C ALA A 50 -8.74 -2.66 -4.38
N LYS A 51 -9.96 -2.99 -4.86
CA LYS A 51 -10.14 -3.79 -6.07
C LYS A 51 -9.61 -3.09 -7.34
N PRO A 52 -9.97 -1.84 -7.66
CA PRO A 52 -9.39 -1.16 -8.82
C PRO A 52 -7.88 -0.90 -8.67
N PHE A 53 -7.39 -0.73 -7.43
CA PHE A 53 -5.97 -0.50 -7.17
C PHE A 53 -5.11 -1.77 -7.20
N ALA A 54 -5.68 -2.95 -6.97
CA ALA A 54 -4.95 -4.23 -6.84
C ALA A 54 -3.95 -4.50 -7.98
N LYS A 55 -4.27 -4.11 -9.22
CA LYS A 55 -3.39 -4.26 -10.40
C LYS A 55 -2.10 -3.42 -10.32
N HIS A 56 -2.10 -2.37 -9.50
CA HIS A 56 -0.97 -1.44 -9.33
C HIS A 56 -0.16 -1.71 -8.07
N VAL A 57 -0.73 -2.41 -7.09
CA VAL A 57 -0.11 -2.70 -5.79
C VAL A 57 1.29 -3.33 -5.94
N GLY A 58 1.45 -4.26 -6.87
CA GLY A 58 2.74 -4.91 -7.13
C GLY A 58 3.85 -3.92 -7.51
N HIS A 59 3.52 -2.88 -8.26
CA HIS A 59 4.47 -1.83 -8.66
C HIS A 59 4.88 -0.95 -7.47
N VAL A 60 3.92 -0.66 -6.58
CA VAL A 60 4.19 0.15 -5.37
C VAL A 60 5.07 -0.63 -4.39
N LEU A 61 4.74 -1.90 -4.14
CA LEU A 61 5.56 -2.77 -3.29
C LEU A 61 6.94 -2.99 -3.89
N PHE A 62 7.03 -3.20 -5.21
CA PHE A 62 8.32 -3.28 -5.91
C PHE A 62 9.16 -2.03 -5.67
N ALA A 63 8.62 -0.83 -5.91
CA ALA A 63 9.35 0.41 -5.73
C ALA A 63 9.82 0.62 -4.29
N TYR A 64 8.99 0.26 -3.30
CA TYR A 64 9.40 0.29 -1.89
C TYR A 64 10.55 -0.69 -1.60
N ILE A 65 10.45 -1.93 -2.07
CA ILE A 65 11.47 -2.96 -1.85
C ILE A 65 12.78 -2.60 -2.54
N ASP A 66 12.70 -2.14 -3.79
CA ASP A 66 13.87 -1.73 -4.59
C ASP A 66 14.57 -0.54 -3.92
N SER A 67 13.80 0.45 -3.45
CA SER A 67 14.34 1.56 -2.66
C SER A 67 15.05 1.04 -1.40
N MET A 68 14.47 0.08 -0.70
CA MET A 68 15.04 -0.49 0.52
C MET A 68 16.29 -1.35 0.27
N ASN A 69 16.49 -1.78 -0.97
CA ASN A 69 17.67 -2.52 -1.42
C ASN A 69 18.78 -1.56 -1.90
N ASP A 70 18.47 -0.28 -2.14
CA ASP A 70 19.45 0.76 -2.49
C ASP A 70 20.28 1.16 -1.25
N PRO A 71 21.62 1.00 -1.27
CA PRO A 71 22.50 1.42 -0.17
C PRO A 71 22.38 2.90 0.21
N LEU A 72 21.91 3.76 -0.71
CA LEU A 72 21.73 5.19 -0.48
C LEU A 72 20.37 5.54 0.12
N CYS A 73 19.43 4.60 0.18
CA CYS A 73 18.12 4.81 0.78
C CYS A 73 18.15 4.56 2.29
N ILE A 74 18.27 5.63 3.06
CA ILE A 74 18.26 5.56 4.52
C ILE A 74 16.85 5.87 5.04
N LEU A 75 16.08 4.81 5.31
CA LEU A 75 14.83 4.91 6.08
C LEU A 75 15.07 4.48 7.52
N THR A 76 14.87 5.39 8.47
CA THR A 76 15.01 5.11 9.91
C THR A 76 13.97 4.09 10.37
N LEU A 77 14.22 3.43 11.50
CA LEU A 77 13.29 2.45 12.06
C LEU A 77 11.91 3.05 12.35
N ASP A 78 11.86 4.29 12.83
CA ASP A 78 10.60 4.96 13.15
C ASP A 78 9.77 5.23 11.90
N ILE A 79 10.40 5.66 10.80
CA ILE A 79 9.73 5.83 9.50
C ILE A 79 9.18 4.50 9.00
N ARG A 80 9.97 3.43 9.06
CA ARG A 80 9.54 2.09 8.63
C ARG A 80 8.32 1.62 9.43
N ARG A 81 8.34 1.83 10.76
CA ARG A 81 7.20 1.51 11.65
C ARG A 81 5.94 2.28 11.30
N GLU A 82 6.05 3.58 10.99
CA GLU A 82 4.88 4.36 10.58
C GLU A 82 4.29 3.88 9.24
N LEU A 83 5.13 3.38 8.32
CA LEU A 83 4.70 2.87 7.01
C LEU A 83 4.07 1.47 7.07
N GLU A 84 4.36 0.67 8.10
CA GLU A 84 3.93 -0.73 8.22
C GLU A 84 2.42 -0.95 7.99
N PRO A 85 1.50 -0.21 8.63
CA PRO A 85 0.06 -0.42 8.43
C PRO A 85 -0.37 -0.28 6.97
N GLY A 86 0.16 0.73 6.26
CA GLY A 86 -0.09 0.94 4.84
C GLY A 86 0.49 -0.18 3.98
N LEU A 87 1.73 -0.60 4.25
CA LEU A 87 2.39 -1.71 3.54
C LEU A 87 1.64 -3.03 3.73
N PHE A 88 1.09 -3.29 4.91
CA PHE A 88 0.27 -4.49 5.15
C PHE A 88 -1.06 -4.44 4.40
N SER A 89 -1.68 -3.28 4.32
CA SER A 89 -2.87 -3.09 3.48
C SER A 89 -2.56 -3.40 2.00
N LEU A 90 -1.39 -3.00 1.52
CA LEU A 90 -0.91 -3.37 0.18
C LEU A 90 -0.66 -4.87 0.05
N CYS A 91 -0.06 -5.54 1.03
CA CYS A 91 0.11 -7.00 1.00
C CYS A 91 -1.23 -7.73 0.88
N GLU A 92 -2.25 -7.28 1.62
CA GLU A 92 -3.60 -7.83 1.53
C GLU A 92 -4.22 -7.64 0.13
N MET A 93 -4.12 -6.43 -0.44
CA MET A 93 -4.64 -6.15 -1.79
C MET A 93 -3.89 -6.90 -2.90
N LEU A 94 -2.58 -7.15 -2.73
CA LEU A 94 -1.78 -7.90 -3.69
C LEU A 94 -2.28 -9.34 -3.79
N GLY A 95 -2.49 -9.98 -2.63
CA GLY A 95 -2.82 -11.39 -2.53
C GLY A 95 -1.65 -12.32 -2.87
N GLU A 96 -1.78 -13.59 -2.48
CA GLU A 96 -0.70 -14.57 -2.58
C GLU A 96 -0.26 -14.85 -4.03
N TYR A 97 -1.22 -15.01 -4.95
CA TYR A 97 -0.91 -15.32 -6.34
C TYR A 97 -0.03 -14.24 -6.99
N ASN A 98 -0.41 -12.96 -6.87
CA ASN A 98 0.37 -11.87 -7.46
C ASN A 98 1.70 -11.65 -6.72
N ARG A 99 1.78 -11.99 -5.42
CA ARG A 99 3.05 -12.04 -4.70
C ARG A 99 4.01 -13.05 -5.32
N TYR A 100 3.55 -14.26 -5.64
CA TYR A 100 4.38 -15.27 -6.31
C TYR A 100 4.85 -14.78 -7.69
N ALA A 101 3.95 -14.17 -8.46
CA ALA A 101 4.31 -13.56 -9.75
C ALA A 101 5.40 -12.49 -9.58
N LEU A 102 5.25 -11.57 -8.62
CA LEU A 102 6.24 -10.52 -8.32
C LEU A 102 7.61 -11.10 -7.93
N MET A 103 7.62 -12.15 -7.11
CA MET A 103 8.85 -12.84 -6.70
C MET A 103 9.57 -13.56 -7.85
N ALA A 104 8.82 -13.99 -8.87
CA ALA A 104 9.37 -14.72 -10.02
C ALA A 104 9.97 -13.79 -11.08
N SER A 105 9.33 -12.64 -11.35
CA SER A 105 9.63 -11.84 -12.53
C SER A 105 10.40 -10.54 -12.29
N ALA A 106 10.29 -9.92 -11.10
CA ALA A 106 10.72 -8.54 -10.92
C ALA A 106 11.86 -8.35 -9.91
N LEU A 107 11.92 -9.16 -8.84
CA LEU A 107 12.85 -8.93 -7.73
C LEU A 107 14.19 -9.65 -7.94
N ASP A 108 15.31 -9.01 -7.57
CA ASP A 108 16.63 -9.63 -7.40
C ASP A 108 16.72 -10.44 -6.08
N SER A 109 17.87 -11.06 -5.79
CA SER A 109 18.04 -11.88 -4.58
C SER A 109 17.89 -11.11 -3.26
N GLY A 110 18.38 -9.88 -3.19
CA GLY A 110 18.24 -8.99 -2.03
C GLY A 110 16.80 -8.55 -1.86
N SER A 111 16.20 -8.02 -2.93
CA SER A 111 14.80 -7.62 -2.97
C SER A 111 13.82 -8.75 -2.63
N LYS A 112 14.10 -9.99 -3.07
CA LYS A 112 13.32 -11.19 -2.67
C LYS A 112 13.38 -11.43 -1.17
N THR A 113 14.52 -11.18 -0.54
CA THR A 113 14.68 -11.36 0.92
C THR A 113 13.85 -10.33 1.68
N LEU A 114 13.88 -9.07 1.23
CA LEU A 114 13.04 -7.99 1.79
C LEU A 114 11.54 -8.29 1.62
N MET A 115 11.10 -8.73 0.43
CA MET A 115 9.70 -9.11 0.19
C MET A 115 9.25 -10.25 1.09
N LYS A 116 10.09 -11.29 1.26
CA LYS A 116 9.78 -12.41 2.18
C LYS A 116 9.66 -11.94 3.62
N SER A 117 10.54 -11.05 4.06
CA SER A 117 10.52 -10.49 5.42
C SER A 117 9.24 -9.68 5.66
N LEU A 118 8.90 -8.77 4.74
CA LEU A 118 7.68 -7.96 4.80
C LEU A 118 6.43 -8.86 4.84
N TRP A 119 6.37 -9.85 3.95
CA TRP A 119 5.23 -10.77 3.88
C TRP A 119 5.04 -11.58 5.16
N ARG A 120 6.15 -12.03 5.77
CA ARG A 120 6.13 -12.77 7.03
C ARG A 120 5.56 -11.92 8.18
N GLU A 121 5.96 -10.66 8.29
CA GLU A 121 5.44 -9.78 9.34
C GLU A 121 3.96 -9.45 9.10
N TYR A 122 3.57 -9.21 7.84
CA TYR A 122 2.16 -9.07 7.47
C TYR A 122 1.33 -10.29 7.92
N GLU A 123 1.78 -11.51 7.61
CA GLU A 123 1.07 -12.73 8.00
C GLU A 123 0.96 -12.84 9.52
N LYS A 124 2.04 -12.58 10.25
CA LYS A 124 2.04 -12.58 11.71
C LYS A 124 0.97 -11.64 12.26
N GLN A 125 0.86 -10.42 11.76
CA GLN A 125 -0.17 -9.47 12.20
C GLN A 125 -1.58 -9.90 11.80
N ARG A 126 -1.74 -10.46 10.59
CA ARG A 126 -3.04 -10.95 10.08
C ARG A 126 -3.68 -12.03 10.97
N TYR A 127 -2.86 -12.85 11.63
CA TYR A 127 -3.32 -13.96 12.46
C TYR A 127 -3.51 -13.61 13.95
N VAL A 128 -3.11 -12.42 14.41
CA VAL A 128 -3.22 -12.03 15.83
C VAL A 128 -4.65 -11.62 16.23
N GLY A 129 -5.54 -11.31 15.28
CA GLY A 129 -6.91 -10.83 15.55
C GLY A 129 -8.05 -11.75 15.09
N LYS A 130 -7.76 -13.03 14.77
CA LYS A 130 -8.76 -14.00 14.28
C LYS A 130 -8.96 -15.22 15.21
N GLY A 131 -8.55 -15.08 16.47
CA GLY A 131 -8.71 -16.10 17.52
C GLY A 131 -9.82 -15.74 18.51
#